data_AF-A0A7L2EFQ7-F1
#
_entry.id   AF-A0A7L2EFQ7-F1
#
_cell.length_a   1.000
_cell.length_b   1.000
_cell.length_c   1.000
_cell.angle_alpha   90.00
_cell.angle_beta   90.00
_cell.angle_gamma   90.00
#
_symmetry.space_group_name_H-M   'P 1'
#
loop_
_entity.id
_entity.type
_entity.pdbx_description
1 polymer ?
#
loop_
_entity_poly.entity_id
_entity_poly.type
_entity_poly.pdbx_seq_one_letter_code
_entity_poly.pdbx_strand_id
1 'polypeptide(L)' 'CASCQSLFPGVSLPPQRRCRWLCPDCRARRRDFNREQRFYKRVGCGTCQACRIPEDCGICSACARPAGPGRGRKCLLRR' A
#
# COMPACT_ATOMS: atom_id res chain seq x y z
N CYS A 1 -8.45 -13.73 18.75
CA CYS A 1 -7.83 -12.83 17.75
C CYS A 1 -8.39 -13.14 16.39
N ALA A 2 -8.73 -12.14 15.59
CA ALA A 2 -9.39 -12.40 14.32
C ALA A 2 -8.44 -12.79 13.17
N SER A 3 -7.13 -12.72 13.35
CA SER A 3 -6.13 -13.16 12.35
C SER A 3 -5.58 -14.55 12.69
N CYS A 4 -4.98 -14.74 13.87
CA CYS A 4 -4.42 -16.04 14.27
C CYS A 4 -5.43 -17.00 14.90
N GLN A 5 -6.70 -16.60 15.03
CA GLN A 5 -7.81 -17.40 15.58
C GLN A 5 -7.62 -17.86 17.05
N SER A 6 -6.51 -17.52 17.71
CA SER A 6 -6.27 -17.87 19.12
C SER A 6 -7.23 -17.15 20.06
N LEU A 7 -7.66 -17.85 21.12
CA LEU A 7 -8.43 -17.30 22.23
C LEU A 7 -7.49 -16.58 23.20
N PHE A 8 -7.90 -15.42 23.71
CA PHE A 8 -7.12 -14.63 24.66
C PHE A 8 -7.98 -14.42 25.92
N PRO A 9 -7.62 -15.03 27.06
CA PRO A 9 -8.34 -14.83 28.31
C PRO A 9 -8.39 -13.35 28.69
N GLY A 10 -9.52 -12.89 29.23
CA GLY A 10 -9.69 -11.50 29.70
C GLY A 10 -9.90 -10.44 28.61
N VAL A 11 -9.98 -10.82 27.33
CA VAL A 11 -10.28 -9.87 26.24
C VAL A 11 -11.78 -9.85 25.94
N SER A 12 -12.47 -8.79 26.36
CA SER A 12 -13.84 -8.51 25.93
C SER A 12 -13.84 -7.77 24.60
N LEU A 13 -14.50 -8.34 23.59
CA LEU A 13 -14.64 -7.71 22.27
C LEU A 13 -15.90 -6.81 22.28
N PRO A 14 -15.84 -5.59 21.71
CA PRO A 14 -17.03 -4.76 21.61
C PRO A 14 -18.08 -5.47 20.74
N PRO A 15 -19.38 -5.36 21.10
CA PRO A 15 -20.47 -6.07 20.41
C PRO A 15 -20.62 -5.64 18.94
N GLN A 16 -20.11 -4.46 18.56
CA GLN A 16 -20.14 -3.98 17.18
C GLN A 16 -19.10 -4.68 16.29
N ARG A 17 -19.62 -5.46 15.34
CA ARG A 17 -18.89 -6.23 14.32
C ARG A 17 -18.01 -5.42 13.36
N ARG A 18 -17.98 -4.08 13.44
CA ARG A 18 -17.20 -3.25 12.50
C ARG A 18 -15.68 -3.34 12.73
N CYS A 19 -15.22 -3.69 13.92
CA CYS A 19 -13.79 -3.76 14.24
C CYS A 19 -13.35 -5.19 14.58
N ARG A 20 -12.72 -5.88 13.61
CA ARG A 20 -12.02 -7.15 13.84
C ARG A 20 -10.85 -6.91 14.81
N TRP A 21 -10.94 -7.38 16.06
CA TRP A 21 -9.83 -7.26 17.01
C TRP A 21 -8.65 -8.16 16.64
N LEU A 22 -7.44 -7.60 16.71
CA LEU A 22 -6.17 -8.30 16.51
C LEU A 22 -5.38 -8.30 17.83
N CYS A 23 -4.76 -9.42 18.17
CA CYS A 23 -3.82 -9.48 19.29
C CYS A 23 -2.59 -8.60 19.02
N PRO A 24 -1.79 -8.27 20.05
CA PRO A 24 -0.59 -7.45 19.88
C PRO A 24 0.32 -7.91 18.72
N ASP A 25 0.58 -9.21 18.59
CA ASP A 25 1.46 -9.74 17.54
C ASP A 25 0.87 -9.63 16.13
N CYS A 26 -0.40 -10.00 15.96
CA CYS A 26 -1.08 -9.84 14.67
C CYS A 26 -1.24 -8.36 14.29
N ARG A 27 -1.41 -7.48 15.27
CA ARG A 27 -1.47 -6.03 15.05
C ARG A 27 -0.09 -5.49 14.66
N ALA A 28 0.98 -5.92 15.30
CA ALA A 28 2.36 -5.56 14.97
C ALA A 28 2.72 -6.01 13.55
N ARG A 29 2.55 -7.30 13.23
CA ARG A 29 2.79 -7.83 11.87
C ARG A 29 2.02 -7.08 10.79
N ARG A 30 0.76 -6.72 11.04
CA ARG A 30 -0.04 -5.94 10.09
C ARG A 30 0.50 -4.50 9.92
N ARG A 31 1.01 -3.89 10.98
CA ARG A 31 1.65 -2.56 10.89
C ARG A 31 2.95 -2.62 10.10
N ASP A 32 3.77 -3.64 10.31
CA ASP A 32 5.04 -3.82 9.59
C ASP A 32 4.82 -4.07 8.10
N PHE A 33 3.90 -4.97 7.76
CA PHE A 33 3.46 -5.18 6.38
C PHE A 33 2.95 -3.88 5.76
N ASN A 34 2.06 -3.15 6.44
CA ASN A 34 1.56 -1.87 5.92
C ASN A 34 2.66 -0.82 5.74
N ARG A 35 3.67 -0.81 6.63
CA ARG A 35 4.83 0.10 6.52
C ARG A 35 5.64 -0.24 5.26
N GLU A 36 5.92 -1.51 5.03
CA GLU A 36 6.63 -1.99 3.85
C GLU A 36 5.84 -1.72 2.55
N GLN A 37 4.55 -2.04 2.53
CA GLN A 37 3.70 -1.74 1.36
C GLN A 37 3.63 -0.23 1.06
N ARG A 38 3.67 0.65 2.07
CA ARG A 38 3.75 2.11 1.88
C ARG A 38 5.11 2.56 1.34
N PHE A 39 6.18 1.84 1.66
CA PHE A 39 7.50 2.08 1.09
C PHE A 39 7.50 1.73 -0.41
N TYR A 40 7.08 0.51 -0.77
CA TYR A 40 7.04 0.09 -2.18
C TYR A 40 6.03 0.90 -3.02
N LYS A 41 4.91 1.37 -2.45
CA LYS A 41 4.00 2.30 -3.17
C LYS A 41 4.64 3.66 -3.49
N ARG A 42 5.62 4.09 -2.71
CA ARG A 42 6.34 5.36 -2.96
C ARG A 42 7.55 5.17 -3.87
N VAL A 43 8.35 4.14 -3.62
CA VAL A 43 9.65 3.92 -4.30
C VAL A 43 9.52 3.02 -5.55
N GLY A 44 8.50 2.18 -5.62
CA GLY A 44 8.42 1.07 -6.57
C GLY A 44 9.11 -0.18 -6.04
N CYS A 45 8.91 -1.32 -6.71
CA CYS A 45 9.57 -2.60 -6.34
C CYS A 45 11.01 -2.72 -6.84
N GLY A 46 11.47 -1.79 -7.71
CA GLY A 46 12.82 -1.76 -8.26
C GLY A 46 13.12 -2.78 -9.37
N THR A 47 12.33 -3.87 -9.46
CA THR A 47 12.63 -4.99 -10.35
C THR A 47 11.72 -5.10 -11.57
N CYS A 48 10.50 -4.53 -11.50
CA CYS A 48 9.55 -4.58 -12.62
C CYS A 48 9.99 -3.67 -13.77
N GLN A 49 9.44 -3.93 -14.97
CA GLN A 49 9.75 -3.15 -16.17
C GLN A 49 9.53 -1.64 -15.96
N ALA A 50 8.47 -1.27 -15.24
CA ALA A 50 8.18 0.12 -14.92
C ALA A 50 9.26 0.81 -14.08
N CYS A 51 9.88 0.09 -13.13
CA CYS A 51 10.97 0.62 -12.32
C CYS A 51 12.29 0.76 -13.09
N ARG A 52 12.45 0.03 -14.20
CA ARG A 52 13.66 0.08 -15.05
C ARG A 52 13.62 1.22 -16.07
N ILE A 53 12.48 1.89 -16.25
CA ILE A 53 12.32 2.99 -17.21
C ILE A 53 12.73 4.30 -16.52
N PRO A 54 13.87 4.92 -16.93
CA PRO A 54 14.40 6.10 -16.26
C PRO A 54 13.58 7.37 -16.57
N GLU A 55 12.99 7.44 -17.77
CA GLU A 55 12.36 8.64 -18.30
C GLU A 55 10.92 8.40 -18.77
N ASP A 56 10.12 9.45 -18.79
CA ASP A 56 8.74 9.37 -19.29
C ASP A 56 8.73 9.18 -20.82
N CYS A 57 7.89 8.26 -21.31
CA CYS A 57 7.88 7.91 -22.75
C CYS A 57 7.45 9.03 -23.72
N GLY A 58 6.93 10.16 -23.22
CA GLY A 58 6.44 11.28 -24.02
C GLY A 58 5.12 11.04 -24.77
N ILE A 59 4.82 9.79 -25.14
CA ILE A 59 3.72 9.47 -26.08
C ILE A 59 2.45 8.88 -25.44
N CYS A 60 2.51 8.37 -24.21
CA CYS A 60 1.32 7.79 -23.58
C CYS A 60 0.30 8.86 -23.19
N SER A 61 -0.97 8.48 -23.01
CA SER A 61 -2.06 9.42 -22.67
C SER A 61 -1.77 10.28 -21.42
N ALA A 62 -1.08 9.72 -20.42
CA ALA A 62 -0.64 10.48 -19.26
C ALA A 62 0.45 11.53 -19.59
N CYS A 63 1.39 11.21 -20.48
CA CYS A 63 2.48 12.12 -20.90
C CYS A 63 1.99 13.20 -21.87
N ALA A 64 1.06 12.85 -22.77
CA ALA A 64 0.51 13.77 -23.76
C ALA A 64 -0.37 14.88 -23.16
N ARG A 65 -0.93 14.67 -21.96
CA ARG A 65 -1.75 15.68 -21.28
C ARG A 65 -0.88 16.80 -20.71
N PRO A 66 -1.22 18.09 -20.92
CA PRO A 66 -0.49 19.20 -20.30
C PRO A 66 -0.49 19.06 -18.77
N ALA A 67 0.65 19.35 -18.14
CA ALA A 67 0.81 19.22 -16.70
C ALA A 67 -0.02 20.30 -15.99
N GLY A 68 -1.09 19.91 -15.30
CA GLY A 68 -1.88 20.81 -14.47
C GLY A 68 -1.22 21.09 -13.11
N PRO A 69 -1.60 22.18 -12.43
CA PRO A 69 -1.06 22.51 -11.12
C PRO A 69 -1.51 21.46 -10.07
N GLY A 70 -0.55 20.94 -9.30
CA GLY A 70 -0.81 20.24 -8.03
C GLY A 70 -0.76 18.70 -8.02
N ARG A 71 -0.68 18.01 -9.16
CA ARG A 71 -0.38 16.55 -9.18
C ARG A 71 0.50 16.19 -10.39
N GLY A 72 1.69 15.68 -10.12
CA GLY A 72 2.58 15.17 -11.16
C GLY A 72 1.93 14.03 -11.95
N ARG A 73 1.95 14.11 -13.27
CA ARG A 73 1.58 13.01 -14.16
C ARG A 73 2.64 11.91 -14.03
N LYS A 74 2.22 10.66 -13.83
CA LYS A 74 3.11 9.49 -13.93
C LYS A 74 2.88 8.81 -15.27
N CYS A 75 3.95 8.67 -16.05
CA CYS A 75 3.94 7.88 -17.28
C CYS A 75 3.31 6.50 -17.04
N LEU A 76 2.44 6.05 -17.94
CA LEU A 76 1.78 4.75 -17.79
C LEU A 76 2.76 3.58 -17.84
N LEU A 77 3.88 3.74 -18.53
CA LEU A 77 4.94 2.74 -18.55
C LEU A 77 5.73 2.68 -17.24
N ARG A 78 5.57 3.68 -16.35
CA ARG A 78 6.29 3.82 -15.07
C ARG A 78 5.37 3.67 -13.85
N ARG A 79 4.26 2.93 -13.99
CA ARG A 79 3.28 2.67 -12.92
C ARG A 79 3.49 1.32 -12.23
#